data_AF-A0A916XHM0-F1
#
_entry.id   AF-A0A916XHM0-F1
#
_cell.length_a   1.000
_cell.length_b   1.000
_cell.length_c   1.000
_cell.angle_alpha   90.00
_cell.angle_beta   90.00
_cell.angle_gamma   90.00
#
_symmetry.space_group_name_H-M   'P 1'
#
loop_
_entity.id
_entity.type
_entity.pdbx_description
1 polymer ?
#
loop_
_entity_poly.entity_id
_entity_poly.type
_entity_poly.pdbx_seq_one_letter_code
_entity_poly.pdbx_strand_id
1 'polypeptide(L)'
;MWFETNTESTRICAPTYSLVHGAPIDPASPAGPLTFAVPAAEVMLAAAGLRDGGSVALPDHGSLNDRFLTPHPPGYAALDGIRAVTSFEPVGLDGAATTTALSGYSGGAVASSWAVEEHPTYAPELNIRGATFGAPESDVEASLKSANTALLGGLIPITITSIGKDSPEFQAEISQHLTPSGSRIIATARNHCAAQNVLSNVWFDYRNHLNTSIVVDTSSLRLTQ
;
A
#
# COMPACT_ATOMS: atom_id res chain seq x y z
N MET A 1 -5.57 -16.86 -3.29
CA MET A 1 -6.25 -15.74 -3.96
C MET A 1 -6.20 -14.55 -3.00
N TRP A 2 -5.30 -13.59 -3.25
CA TRP A 2 -5.18 -12.36 -2.45
C TRP A 2 -5.86 -11.20 -3.18
N PHE A 3 -6.48 -10.28 -2.45
CA PHE A 3 -6.71 -8.90 -2.89
C PHE A 3 -6.58 -8.03 -1.64
N GLU A 4 -5.97 -6.85 -1.79
CA GLU A 4 -5.72 -5.89 -0.71
C GLU A 4 -6.22 -4.52 -1.13
N THR A 5 -6.86 -3.80 -0.22
CA THR A 5 -6.59 -2.40 0.05
C THR A 5 -6.92 -2.09 1.51
N ASN A 6 -5.92 -1.77 2.32
CA ASN A 6 -6.08 -0.76 3.36
C ASN A 6 -4.67 -0.24 3.66
N THR A 7 -4.36 0.94 3.13
CA THR A 7 -3.19 1.68 3.61
C THR A 7 -3.55 2.18 4.99
N GLU A 8 -2.67 1.96 6.00
CA GLU A 8 -1.93 3.08 6.60
C GLU A 8 -1.19 2.93 7.92
N SER A 9 -0.22 3.86 8.04
CA SER A 9 0.21 4.79 9.11
C SER A 9 -0.10 4.56 10.61
N THR A 10 -1.06 3.71 10.96
CA THR A 10 -1.37 3.27 12.32
C THR A 10 -1.87 1.82 12.28
N ARG A 11 -1.53 0.97 13.29
CA ARG A 11 -1.94 -0.46 13.33
C ARG A 11 -3.42 -0.72 13.03
N ILE A 12 -4.28 0.27 13.25
CA ILE A 12 -5.72 0.15 13.05
C ILE A 12 -6.15 0.15 11.57
N CYS A 13 -5.27 0.55 10.64
CA CYS A 13 -5.54 0.47 9.21
C CYS A 13 -5.06 -0.86 8.59
N ALA A 14 -4.38 -1.72 9.35
CA ALA A 14 -3.88 -2.98 8.82
C ALA A 14 -5.03 -3.93 8.41
N PRO A 15 -4.87 -4.73 7.33
CA PRO A 15 -5.79 -5.82 7.00
C PRO A 15 -6.13 -6.71 8.20
N THR A 16 -5.13 -7.14 8.98
CA THR A 16 -5.34 -7.98 10.17
C THR A 16 -6.25 -7.33 11.21
N TYR A 17 -6.09 -6.03 11.48
CA TYR A 17 -6.95 -5.28 12.41
C TYR A 17 -8.37 -5.15 11.86
N SER A 18 -8.50 -4.78 10.58
CA SER A 18 -9.80 -4.58 9.91
C SER A 18 -10.63 -5.87 9.85
N LEU A 19 -9.99 -7.03 9.69
CA LEU A 19 -10.67 -8.33 9.66
C LEU A 19 -11.28 -8.71 11.02
N VAL A 20 -10.67 -8.30 12.13
CA VAL A 20 -11.13 -8.65 13.48
C VAL A 20 -12.11 -7.61 14.03
N HIS A 21 -11.85 -6.32 13.77
CA HIS A 21 -12.58 -5.21 14.36
C HIS A 21 -13.58 -4.54 13.41
N GLY A 22 -13.62 -4.96 12.15
CA GLY A 22 -14.43 -4.33 11.10
C GLY A 22 -13.91 -2.95 10.72
N ALA A 23 -14.79 -2.06 10.28
CA ALA A 23 -14.49 -0.65 10.05
C ALA A 23 -14.77 0.14 11.35
N PRO A 24 -13.77 0.40 12.22
CA PRO A 24 -13.99 1.28 13.37
C PRO A 24 -14.34 2.68 12.87
N ILE A 25 -15.55 3.11 13.18
CA ILE A 25 -15.89 4.53 13.27
C ILE A 25 -15.87 4.82 14.77
N ASP A 26 -14.87 5.58 15.23
CA ASP A 26 -14.86 6.06 16.61
C ASP A 26 -15.63 7.39 16.69
N PRO A 27 -16.86 7.42 17.24
CA PRO A 27 -17.62 8.65 17.39
C PRO A 27 -16.96 9.65 18.36
N ALA A 28 -16.01 9.21 19.21
CA ALA A 28 -15.25 10.08 20.10
C ALA A 28 -14.01 10.71 19.41
N SER A 29 -13.60 10.19 18.25
CA SER A 29 -12.54 10.76 17.40
C SER A 29 -13.10 11.10 16.02
N PRO A 30 -13.90 12.17 15.88
CA PRO A 30 -14.51 12.55 14.60
C PRO A 30 -13.48 12.94 13.52
N ALA A 31 -12.22 13.15 13.90
CA ALA A 31 -11.10 13.37 12.99
C ALA A 31 -10.47 12.07 12.46
N GLY A 32 -10.93 10.88 12.86
CA GLY A 32 -10.43 9.58 12.39
C GLY A 32 -9.52 8.83 13.38
N PRO A 33 -8.87 7.73 12.94
CA PRO A 33 -8.80 7.30 11.54
C PRO A 33 -10.11 6.64 11.07
N LEU A 34 -10.67 7.13 9.97
CA LEU A 34 -11.76 6.47 9.27
C LEU A 34 -11.14 5.39 8.39
N THR A 35 -11.22 4.15 8.87
CA THR A 35 -10.69 2.99 8.14
C THR A 35 -11.35 2.82 6.77
N PHE A 36 -12.62 3.22 6.62
CA PHE A 36 -13.45 3.06 5.41
C PHE A 36 -13.05 1.81 4.67
N ALA A 37 -13.24 0.71 5.40
CA ALA A 37 -12.52 -0.48 5.11
C ALA A 37 -12.92 -0.93 3.68
N VAL A 38 -11.91 -1.20 2.85
CA VAL A 38 -12.07 -2.09 1.71
C VAL A 38 -11.64 -3.50 2.16
N PRO A 39 -12.42 -4.18 3.02
CA PRO A 39 -12.32 -5.62 3.16
C PRO A 39 -13.62 -6.26 2.69
N ALA A 40 -14.67 -5.51 2.33
CA ALA A 40 -15.90 -6.15 1.83
C ALA A 40 -15.61 -6.95 0.54
N ALA A 41 -14.85 -6.38 -0.41
CA ALA A 41 -14.48 -7.07 -1.64
C ALA A 41 -13.47 -8.21 -1.37
N GLU A 42 -12.52 -7.97 -0.47
CA GLU A 42 -11.42 -8.86 -0.11
C GLU A 42 -11.93 -10.06 0.69
N VAL A 43 -12.88 -9.84 1.61
CA VAL A 43 -13.60 -10.89 2.35
C VAL A 43 -14.47 -11.69 1.40
N MET A 44 -15.14 -11.06 0.42
CA MET A 44 -15.90 -11.79 -0.59
C MET A 44 -14.99 -12.72 -1.42
N LEU A 45 -13.80 -12.26 -1.80
CA LEU A 45 -12.84 -13.10 -2.53
C LEU A 45 -12.16 -14.14 -1.66
N ALA A 46 -11.84 -13.82 -0.41
CA ALA A 46 -11.34 -14.79 0.56
C ALA A 46 -12.38 -15.89 0.79
N ALA A 47 -13.65 -15.52 0.95
CA ALA A 47 -14.76 -16.46 1.08
C ALA A 47 -14.91 -17.34 -0.18
N ALA A 48 -14.71 -16.79 -1.38
CA ALA A 48 -14.71 -17.57 -2.61
C ALA A 48 -13.56 -18.60 -2.63
N GLY A 49 -12.34 -18.18 -2.30
CA GLY A 49 -11.18 -19.09 -2.20
C GLY A 49 -11.37 -20.20 -1.16
N LEU A 50 -11.93 -19.87 0.00
CA LEU A 50 -12.28 -20.83 1.05
C LEU A 50 -13.39 -21.80 0.59
N ARG A 51 -14.42 -21.29 -0.11
CA ARG A 51 -15.50 -22.11 -0.67
C ARG A 51 -15.01 -23.12 -1.71
N ASP A 52 -13.99 -22.76 -2.47
CA ASP A 52 -13.36 -23.63 -3.47
C ASP A 52 -12.38 -24.63 -2.84
N GLY A 53 -12.28 -24.67 -1.49
CA GLY A 53 -11.47 -25.63 -0.74
C GLY A 53 -10.01 -25.19 -0.56
N GLY A 54 -9.67 -23.95 -0.90
CA GLY A 54 -8.33 -23.40 -0.72
C GLY A 54 -8.13 -22.77 0.66
N SER A 55 -6.86 -22.54 1.01
CA SER A 55 -6.47 -21.73 2.19
C SER A 55 -6.25 -20.27 1.81
N VAL A 56 -6.65 -19.36 2.70
CA VAL A 56 -6.55 -17.90 2.56
C VAL A 56 -5.94 -17.30 3.84
N ALA A 57 -5.21 -16.21 3.71
CA ALA A 57 -4.18 -15.63 4.56
C ALA A 57 -3.73 -14.24 4.05
N LEU A 58 -4.43 -13.19 4.46
CA LEU A 58 -4.21 -11.84 3.95
C LEU A 58 -3.08 -11.18 4.78
N PRO A 59 -1.83 -11.10 4.29
CA PRO A 59 -0.74 -10.54 5.08
C PRO A 59 -0.83 -9.01 5.12
N ASP A 60 -0.28 -8.40 6.16
CA ASP A 60 -0.09 -6.95 6.20
C ASP A 60 1.13 -6.59 5.34
N HIS A 61 0.98 -6.48 4.01
CA HIS A 61 2.08 -6.20 3.07
C HIS A 61 2.84 -4.89 3.33
N GLY A 62 2.19 -3.89 3.94
CA GLY A 62 2.85 -2.67 4.40
C GLY A 62 3.88 -2.91 5.52
N SER A 63 3.90 -4.12 6.11
CA SER A 63 4.68 -4.50 7.28
C SER A 63 4.43 -3.56 8.47
N LEU A 64 5.28 -3.63 9.50
CA LEU A 64 5.14 -2.85 10.73
C LEU A 64 5.36 -1.34 10.56
N ASN A 65 5.92 -0.92 9.43
CA ASN A 65 6.34 0.47 9.17
C ASN A 65 5.53 1.15 8.05
N ASP A 66 4.48 0.52 7.53
CA ASP A 66 3.60 1.02 6.48
C ASP A 66 4.34 1.49 5.22
N ARG A 67 5.11 0.56 4.67
CA ARG A 67 5.90 0.70 3.44
C ARG A 67 5.03 0.58 2.19
N PHE A 68 4.01 1.45 2.10
CA PHE A 68 3.09 1.49 0.97
C PHE A 68 3.77 2.08 -0.27
N LEU A 69 3.53 1.48 -1.45
CA LEU A 69 4.13 1.87 -2.74
C LEU A 69 5.66 1.83 -2.78
N THR A 70 6.33 1.21 -1.81
CA THR A 70 7.79 1.12 -1.83
C THR A 70 8.25 -0.16 -2.53
N PRO A 71 9.39 -0.12 -3.24
CA PRO A 71 9.88 -1.26 -3.98
C PRO A 71 10.46 -2.30 -3.04
N HIS A 72 10.18 -3.58 -3.26
CA HIS A 72 10.68 -4.77 -2.54
C HIS A 72 9.95 -5.21 -1.24
N PRO A 73 9.91 -4.44 -0.11
CA PRO A 73 9.33 -4.93 1.15
C PRO A 73 7.90 -5.47 1.07
N PRO A 74 6.98 -4.89 0.27
CA PRO A 74 5.66 -5.49 0.08
C PRO A 74 5.71 -6.91 -0.49
N GLY A 75 6.65 -7.18 -1.41
CA GLY A 75 6.88 -8.51 -1.95
C GLY A 75 7.40 -9.48 -0.90
N TYR A 76 8.37 -9.06 -0.09
CA TYR A 76 8.89 -9.89 1.01
C TYR A 76 7.81 -10.22 2.03
N ALA A 77 7.01 -9.24 2.44
CA ALA A 77 5.91 -9.45 3.37
C ALA A 77 4.87 -10.44 2.82
N ALA A 78 4.55 -10.38 1.52
CA ALA A 78 3.66 -11.35 0.89
C ALA A 78 4.25 -12.77 0.84
N LEU A 79 5.53 -12.91 0.47
CA LEU A 79 6.23 -14.20 0.40
C LEU A 79 6.39 -14.84 1.79
N ASP A 80 6.76 -14.05 2.80
CA ASP A 80 6.85 -14.50 4.19
C ASP A 80 5.47 -14.83 4.77
N GLY A 81 4.42 -14.12 4.35
CA GLY A 81 3.03 -14.49 4.67
C GLY A 81 2.68 -15.88 4.15
N ILE A 82 3.09 -16.22 2.93
CA ILE A 82 2.90 -17.58 2.38
C ILE A 82 3.69 -18.60 3.20
N ARG A 83 4.95 -18.32 3.55
CA ARG A 83 5.77 -19.20 4.43
C ARG A 83 5.08 -19.43 5.78
N ALA A 84 4.58 -18.38 6.40
CA ALA A 84 3.91 -18.47 7.70
C ALA A 84 2.70 -19.40 7.64
N VAL A 85 1.89 -19.30 6.58
CA VAL A 85 0.65 -20.07 6.44
C VAL A 85 0.92 -21.52 6.07
N THR A 86 1.87 -21.73 5.17
CA THR A 86 2.26 -23.08 4.73
C THR A 86 2.99 -23.85 5.83
N SER A 87 3.63 -23.16 6.78
CA SER A 87 4.24 -23.77 7.98
C SER A 87 3.30 -23.87 9.18
N PHE A 88 2.06 -23.36 9.08
CA PHE A 88 1.11 -23.39 10.19
C PHE A 88 0.35 -24.72 10.23
N GLU A 89 0.87 -25.66 11.04
CA GLU A 89 0.35 -27.02 11.25
C GLU A 89 -1.19 -27.14 11.29
N PRO A 90 -1.95 -26.29 12.01
CA PRO A 90 -3.41 -26.43 12.07
C PRO A 90 -4.15 -26.30 10.74
N VAL A 91 -3.54 -25.73 9.70
CA VAL A 91 -4.15 -25.63 8.36
C VAL A 91 -3.89 -26.88 7.52
N GLY A 92 -2.91 -27.71 7.90
CA GLY A 92 -2.64 -29.01 7.24
C GLY A 92 -2.14 -28.89 5.80
N LEU A 93 -1.32 -27.87 5.50
CA LEU A 93 -0.73 -27.65 4.18
C LEU A 93 0.59 -28.43 4.00
N ASP A 94 0.96 -28.69 2.74
CA ASP A 94 2.19 -29.40 2.37
C ASP A 94 3.43 -28.48 2.35
N GLY A 95 3.57 -27.65 3.37
CA GLY A 95 4.68 -26.69 3.47
C GLY A 95 4.87 -25.87 2.19
N ALA A 96 6.14 -25.65 1.83
CA ALA A 96 6.52 -24.90 0.63
C ALA A 96 6.06 -25.55 -0.70
N ALA A 97 5.76 -26.86 -0.70
CA ALA A 97 5.24 -27.56 -1.89
C ALA A 97 3.77 -27.23 -2.19
N THR A 98 3.07 -26.60 -1.24
CA THR A 98 1.68 -26.12 -1.42
C THR A 98 1.55 -25.25 -2.66
N THR A 99 0.70 -25.67 -3.60
CA THR A 99 0.44 -24.90 -4.83
C THR A 99 -0.20 -23.57 -4.47
N THR A 100 0.49 -22.49 -4.80
CA THR A 100 0.13 -21.13 -4.40
C THR A 100 -0.15 -20.25 -5.61
N ALA A 101 -1.14 -19.35 -5.48
CA ALA A 101 -1.41 -18.30 -6.46
C ALA A 101 -1.56 -16.94 -5.77
N LEU A 102 -0.93 -15.94 -6.37
CA LEU A 102 -0.98 -14.55 -5.94
C LEU A 102 -2.12 -13.81 -6.64
N SER A 103 -2.69 -12.82 -5.96
CA SER A 103 -3.62 -11.92 -6.64
C SER A 103 -3.65 -10.54 -5.98
N GLY A 104 -4.03 -9.48 -6.68
CA GLY A 104 -4.04 -8.15 -6.06
C GLY A 104 -4.55 -7.03 -6.94
N TYR A 105 -5.06 -5.95 -6.35
CA TYR A 105 -5.45 -4.75 -7.09
C TYR A 105 -4.89 -3.52 -6.39
N SER A 106 -4.52 -2.49 -7.16
CA SER A 106 -3.98 -1.24 -6.61
C SER A 106 -2.79 -1.50 -5.65
N GLY A 107 -2.90 -1.18 -4.36
CA GLY A 107 -1.86 -1.50 -3.37
C GLY A 107 -1.48 -2.99 -3.34
N GLY A 108 -2.45 -3.90 -3.44
CA GLY A 108 -2.17 -5.32 -3.52
C GLY A 108 -1.60 -5.80 -4.84
N ALA A 109 -1.78 -5.02 -5.90
CA ALA A 109 -1.06 -5.27 -7.15
C ALA A 109 0.42 -4.95 -7.02
N VAL A 110 0.78 -3.92 -6.25
CA VAL A 110 2.18 -3.61 -5.93
C VAL A 110 2.81 -4.72 -5.09
N ALA A 111 2.12 -5.20 -4.05
CA ALA A 111 2.60 -6.33 -3.25
C ALA A 111 2.76 -7.60 -4.09
N SER A 112 1.76 -7.92 -4.92
CA SER A 112 1.78 -9.11 -5.77
C SER A 112 2.84 -9.02 -6.87
N SER A 113 3.02 -7.86 -7.50
CA SER A 113 4.05 -7.68 -8.54
C SER A 113 5.44 -7.82 -7.93
N TRP A 114 5.71 -7.17 -6.79
CA TRP A 114 7.00 -7.33 -6.11
C TRP A 114 7.22 -8.75 -5.59
N ALA A 115 6.18 -9.45 -5.13
CA ALA A 115 6.32 -10.85 -4.75
C ALA A 115 6.74 -11.73 -5.94
N VAL A 116 6.22 -11.47 -7.14
CA VAL A 116 6.63 -12.16 -8.37
C VAL A 116 8.08 -11.84 -8.74
N GLU A 117 8.47 -10.57 -8.68
CA GLU A 117 9.86 -10.14 -8.99
C GLU A 117 10.88 -10.70 -8.00
N GLU A 118 10.54 -10.73 -6.70
CA GLU A 118 11.44 -11.20 -5.64
C GLU A 118 11.45 -12.74 -5.49
N HIS A 119 10.42 -13.44 -5.96
CA HIS A 119 10.28 -14.90 -5.77
C HIS A 119 11.53 -15.71 -6.16
N PRO A 120 12.17 -15.50 -7.34
CA PRO A 120 13.29 -16.34 -7.78
C PRO A 120 14.53 -16.29 -6.87
N THR A 121 14.71 -15.20 -6.13
CA THR A 121 15.91 -14.96 -5.30
C THR A 121 15.61 -15.02 -3.81
N TYR A 122 14.44 -14.54 -3.39
CA TYR A 122 14.07 -14.41 -1.99
C TYR A 122 13.34 -15.64 -1.44
N ALA A 123 12.47 -16.25 -2.23
CA ALA A 123 11.66 -17.40 -1.80
C ALA A 123 11.49 -18.47 -2.91
N PRO A 124 12.59 -18.94 -3.54
CA PRO A 124 12.52 -19.86 -4.67
C PRO A 124 11.91 -21.22 -4.32
N GLU A 125 11.85 -21.57 -3.03
CA GLU A 125 11.25 -22.81 -2.54
C GLU A 125 9.72 -22.82 -2.62
N LEU A 126 9.07 -21.65 -2.69
CA LEU A 126 7.61 -21.57 -2.71
C LEU A 126 7.05 -21.98 -4.07
N ASN A 127 6.09 -22.89 -4.06
CA ASN A 127 5.44 -23.39 -5.27
C ASN A 127 4.36 -22.43 -5.83
N ILE A 128 4.78 -21.25 -6.29
CA ILE A 128 3.90 -20.23 -6.90
C ILE A 128 3.65 -20.58 -8.37
N ARG A 129 2.39 -20.81 -8.74
CA ARG A 129 1.99 -21.25 -10.10
C ARG A 129 1.32 -20.18 -10.94
N GLY A 130 0.97 -19.05 -10.35
CA GLY A 130 0.35 -17.95 -11.07
C GLY A 130 0.16 -16.72 -10.20
N ALA A 131 0.04 -15.57 -10.87
CA ALA A 131 -0.26 -14.30 -10.25
C ALA A 131 -1.25 -13.54 -11.13
N THR A 132 -2.28 -12.95 -10.52
CA THR A 132 -3.25 -12.08 -11.22
C THR A 132 -3.34 -10.75 -10.51
N PHE A 133 -2.84 -9.67 -11.11
CA PHE A 133 -2.93 -8.36 -10.48
C PHE A 133 -3.29 -7.24 -11.44
N GLY A 134 -3.97 -6.21 -10.93
CA GLY A 134 -4.50 -5.09 -11.71
C GLY A 134 -4.15 -3.72 -11.14
N ALA A 135 -3.87 -2.78 -12.02
CA ALA A 135 -3.39 -1.44 -11.67
C ALA A 135 -2.15 -1.45 -10.74
N PRO A 136 -1.07 -2.19 -11.06
CA PRO A 136 0.19 -2.05 -10.35
C PRO A 136 0.74 -0.63 -10.55
N GLU A 137 1.43 -0.10 -9.53
CA GLU A 137 2.14 1.17 -9.64
C GLU A 137 3.55 0.91 -10.17
N SER A 138 3.81 1.32 -11.41
CA SER A 138 5.12 1.18 -12.07
C SER A 138 5.86 2.50 -12.26
N ASP A 139 5.17 3.63 -12.20
CA ASP A 139 5.74 4.97 -12.40
C ASP A 139 5.09 5.96 -11.44
N VAL A 140 5.66 6.01 -10.23
CA VAL A 140 5.14 6.86 -9.16
C VAL A 140 5.16 8.34 -9.56
N GLU A 141 6.12 8.80 -10.36
CA GLU A 141 6.17 10.19 -10.80
C GLU A 141 5.01 10.51 -11.74
N ALA A 142 4.78 9.68 -12.75
CA ALA A 142 3.66 9.84 -13.67
C ALA A 142 2.31 9.77 -12.94
N SER A 143 2.17 8.84 -11.99
CA SER A 143 0.97 8.67 -11.18
C SER A 143 0.69 9.87 -10.29
N LEU A 144 1.71 10.45 -9.63
CA LEU A 144 1.57 11.68 -8.84
C LEU A 144 1.15 12.88 -9.72
N LYS A 145 1.74 13.01 -10.92
CA LYS A 145 1.33 14.05 -11.88
C LYS A 145 -0.11 13.87 -12.35
N SER A 146 -0.51 12.64 -12.65
CA SER A 146 -1.87 12.33 -13.09
C SER A 146 -2.90 12.52 -11.98
N ALA A 147 -2.54 12.25 -10.73
CA ALA A 147 -3.42 12.42 -9.57
C ALA A 147 -3.60 13.89 -9.19
N ASN A 148 -2.65 14.76 -9.54
CA ASN A 148 -2.69 16.16 -9.17
C ASN A 148 -3.97 16.84 -9.67
N THR A 149 -4.69 17.54 -8.80
CA THR A 149 -6.00 18.16 -9.06
C THR A 149 -7.13 17.19 -9.46
N ALA A 150 -6.88 15.88 -9.49
CA ALA A 150 -7.89 14.87 -9.75
C ALA A 150 -8.59 14.44 -8.45
N LEU A 151 -9.67 13.66 -8.57
CA LEU A 151 -10.39 13.13 -7.41
C LEU A 151 -9.49 12.28 -6.49
N LEU A 152 -8.47 11.63 -7.07
CA LEU A 152 -7.49 10.82 -6.35
C LEU A 152 -6.25 11.60 -5.88
N GLY A 153 -6.27 12.94 -5.93
CA GLY A 153 -5.15 13.78 -5.50
C GLY A 153 -4.71 13.52 -4.05
N GLY A 154 -5.62 13.04 -3.19
CA GLY A 154 -5.30 12.67 -1.81
C GLY A 154 -4.38 11.47 -1.65
N LEU A 155 -4.05 10.75 -2.73
CA LEU A 155 -2.96 9.77 -2.72
C LEU A 155 -1.58 10.43 -2.64
N ILE A 156 -1.42 11.68 -3.10
CA ILE A 156 -0.12 12.37 -3.15
C ILE A 156 0.53 12.50 -1.75
N PRO A 157 -0.18 13.01 -0.71
CA PRO A 157 0.40 13.08 0.64
C PRO A 157 0.76 11.71 1.24
N ILE A 158 -0.01 10.66 0.93
CA ILE A 158 0.25 9.29 1.38
C ILE A 158 1.54 8.79 0.74
N THR A 159 1.67 8.92 -0.58
CA THR A 159 2.84 8.46 -1.33
C THR A 159 4.11 9.18 -0.88
N ILE A 160 4.07 10.51 -0.70
CA ILE A 160 5.23 11.27 -0.19
C ILE A 160 5.64 10.77 1.21
N THR A 161 4.66 10.53 2.08
CA THR A 161 4.90 9.99 3.42
C THR A 161 5.57 8.62 3.36
N SER A 162 5.08 7.73 2.49
CA SER A 162 5.58 6.35 2.40
C SER A 162 6.98 6.28 1.78
N ILE A 163 7.25 7.03 0.71
CA ILE A 163 8.60 7.12 0.14
C ILE A 163 9.57 7.71 1.17
N GLY A 164 9.16 8.74 1.91
CA GLY A 164 10.00 9.37 2.92
C GLY A 164 10.40 8.44 4.08
N LYS A 165 9.64 7.36 4.33
CA LYS A 165 10.01 6.34 5.33
C LYS A 165 11.17 5.46 4.87
N ASP A 166 11.25 5.17 3.56
CA ASP A 166 12.25 4.26 2.99
C ASP A 166 13.43 5.01 2.33
N SER A 167 13.28 6.32 2.09
CA SER A 167 14.34 7.19 1.58
C SER A 167 14.51 8.42 2.47
N PRO A 168 15.44 8.38 3.44
CA PRO A 168 15.79 9.53 4.27
C PRO A 168 16.28 10.74 3.44
N GLU A 169 16.96 10.46 2.32
CA GLU A 169 17.43 11.46 1.36
C GLU A 169 16.26 12.19 0.71
N PHE A 170 15.26 11.45 0.21
CA PHE A 170 14.03 12.04 -0.31
C PHE A 170 13.29 12.84 0.77
N GLN A 171 13.18 12.30 1.99
CA GLN A 171 12.52 12.97 3.10
C GLN A 171 13.20 14.29 3.48
N ALA A 172 14.55 14.33 3.45
CA ALA A 172 15.32 15.53 3.69
C ALA A 172 15.11 16.57 2.57
N GLU A 173 15.14 16.13 1.30
CA GLU A 173 14.94 17.02 0.15
C GLU A 173 13.52 17.60 0.13
N ILE A 174 12.49 16.76 0.17
CA ILE A 174 11.10 17.22 0.10
C ILE A 174 10.75 18.18 1.24
N SER A 175 11.32 17.97 2.43
CA SER A 175 11.07 18.83 3.59
C SER A 175 11.51 20.28 3.41
N GLN A 176 12.52 20.53 2.59
CA GLN A 176 13.00 21.89 2.27
C GLN A 176 12.02 22.63 1.37
N HIS A 177 11.25 21.90 0.57
CA HIS A 177 10.35 22.45 -0.44
C HIS A 177 8.90 22.53 0.04
N LEU A 178 8.55 22.03 1.22
CA LEU A 178 7.17 22.08 1.72
C LEU A 178 6.82 23.44 2.32
N THR A 179 5.65 23.96 1.94
CA THR A 179 5.00 25.05 2.68
C THR A 179 4.62 24.59 4.10
N PRO A 180 4.38 25.50 5.05
CA PRO A 180 3.83 25.14 6.36
C PRO A 180 2.52 24.35 6.27
N SER A 181 1.70 24.61 5.24
CA SER A 181 0.48 23.85 5.00
C SER A 181 0.76 22.44 4.47
N GLY A 182 1.69 22.29 3.53
CA GLY A 182 2.11 20.99 3.00
C GLY A 182 2.68 20.09 4.08
N SER A 183 3.55 20.64 4.94
CA SER A 183 4.10 19.92 6.09
C SER A 183 3.03 19.43 7.06
N ARG A 184 1.99 20.23 7.33
CA ARG A 184 0.86 19.80 8.16
C ARG A 184 0.07 18.67 7.49
N ILE A 185 -0.24 18.79 6.20
CA ILE A 185 -1.00 17.76 5.47
C ILE A 185 -0.26 16.43 5.47
N ILE A 186 1.05 16.43 5.20
CA ILE A 186 1.88 15.22 5.26
C ILE A 186 1.93 14.64 6.68
N ALA A 187 2.04 15.49 7.71
CA ALA A 187 2.01 15.03 9.09
C ALA A 187 0.64 14.43 9.47
N THR A 188 -0.46 15.01 8.99
CA THR A 188 -1.81 14.48 9.19
C THR A 188 -2.03 13.18 8.42
N ALA A 189 -1.51 13.06 7.20
CA ALA A 189 -1.62 11.85 6.39
C ALA A 189 -1.00 10.62 7.03
N ARG A 190 -0.05 10.80 7.96
CA ARG A 190 0.51 9.76 8.82
C ARG A 190 -0.45 9.22 9.90
N ASN A 191 -1.71 9.67 9.93
CA ASN A 191 -2.66 9.27 10.96
C ASN A 191 -4.06 8.94 10.42
N HIS A 192 -4.28 8.72 9.12
CA HIS A 192 -5.61 8.84 8.47
C HIS A 192 -5.92 7.78 7.40
N CYS A 193 -6.42 6.56 7.67
CA CYS A 193 -6.44 5.44 6.68
C CYS A 193 -6.77 5.78 5.21
N ALA A 194 -6.34 4.96 4.23
CA ALA A 194 -6.29 5.26 2.78
C ALA A 194 -7.41 6.16 2.26
N ALA A 195 -8.62 5.68 2.48
CA ALA A 195 -9.84 6.30 2.01
C ALA A 195 -10.10 7.64 2.72
N GLN A 196 -9.80 7.76 4.01
CA GLN A 196 -9.81 9.04 4.70
C GLN A 196 -8.82 10.03 4.10
N ASN A 197 -7.58 9.62 3.80
CA ASN A 197 -6.62 10.53 3.17
C ASN A 197 -7.09 10.99 1.78
N VAL A 198 -7.65 10.07 0.97
CA VAL A 198 -8.26 10.41 -0.33
C VAL A 198 -9.41 11.40 -0.14
N LEU A 199 -10.35 11.11 0.77
CA LEU A 199 -11.54 11.95 1.02
C LEU A 199 -11.18 13.32 1.62
N SER A 200 -10.15 13.38 2.46
CA SER A 200 -9.73 14.63 3.13
C SER A 200 -8.93 15.54 2.20
N ASN A 201 -8.43 15.01 1.09
CA ASN A 201 -7.54 15.71 0.16
C ASN A 201 -8.00 15.53 -1.31
N VAL A 202 -9.32 15.45 -1.55
CA VAL A 202 -9.87 15.42 -2.92
C VAL A 202 -9.40 16.68 -3.67
N TRP A 203 -8.99 16.51 -4.93
CA TRP A 203 -8.44 17.58 -5.77
C TRP A 203 -7.17 18.25 -5.21
N PHE A 204 -6.42 17.53 -4.36
CA PHE A 204 -5.12 18.02 -3.87
C PHE A 204 -4.27 18.57 -5.01
N ASP A 205 -3.73 19.77 -4.81
CA ASP A 205 -2.81 20.40 -5.76
C ASP A 205 -1.46 20.58 -5.08
N TYR A 206 -0.48 19.74 -5.42
CA TYR A 206 0.84 19.82 -4.81
C TYR A 206 1.50 21.20 -5.04
N ARG A 207 1.11 21.93 -6.09
CA ARG A 207 1.67 23.25 -6.41
C ARG A 207 1.32 24.30 -5.36
N ASN A 208 0.20 24.14 -4.66
CA ASN A 208 -0.20 25.02 -3.56
C ASN A 208 0.51 24.68 -2.23
N HIS A 209 1.25 23.57 -2.21
CA HIS A 209 1.85 23.02 -0.99
C HIS A 209 3.38 22.93 -1.04
N LEU A 210 3.98 23.27 -2.18
CA LEU A 210 5.41 23.41 -2.37
C LEU A 210 5.82 24.89 -2.48
N ASN A 211 6.96 25.25 -1.91
CA ASN A 211 7.58 26.57 -1.99
C ASN A 211 8.35 26.77 -3.31
N THR A 212 8.45 25.73 -4.15
CA THR A 212 9.13 25.74 -5.44
C THR A 212 8.19 25.26 -6.55
N SER A 213 8.40 25.77 -7.76
CA SER A 213 7.71 25.27 -8.95
C SER A 213 8.45 24.05 -9.48
N ILE A 214 7.79 22.89 -9.54
CA ILE A 214 8.35 21.71 -10.21
C ILE A 214 8.28 21.95 -11.72
N VAL A 215 9.37 22.43 -12.32
CA VAL A 215 9.55 22.47 -13.77
C VAL A 215 10.22 21.16 -14.19
N VAL A 216 9.46 20.25 -14.80
CA VAL A 216 10.02 19.02 -15.36
C VAL A 216 10.45 19.31 -16.79
N ASP A 217 11.76 19.45 -17.00
CA ASP A 217 12.33 19.46 -18.35
C ASP A 217 12.34 18.02 -18.89
N THR A 218 11.47 17.75 -19.86
CA THR A 218 11.38 16.45 -20.55
C THR A 218 12.62 16.09 -21.37
N SER A 219 13.61 16.99 -21.47
CA SER A 219 14.86 16.78 -22.21
C SER A 219 16.09 16.56 -21.31
N SER A 220 16.00 16.85 -20.01
CA SER A 220 17.08 16.55 -19.07
C SER A 220 16.54 16.37 -17.64
N LEU A 221 16.68 15.16 -17.09
CA LEU A 221 16.38 14.84 -15.70
C LEU A 221 17.37 15.59 -14.77
N ARG A 222 17.16 16.89 -14.57
CA ARG A 222 17.81 17.69 -13.53
C ARG A 222 16.81 18.65 -12.92
N LEU A 223 16.75 18.65 -11.59
CA LEU A 223 16.17 19.73 -10.81
C LEU A 223 17.01 20.99 -11.09
N THR A 224 16.41 21.98 -11.73
CA THR A 224 17.02 23.32 -11.85
C THR A 224 16.28 24.27 -10.91
N GLN A 225 17.06 25.00 -10.11
CA GLN A 225 16.61 25.97 -9.11
C GLN A 225 15.92 27.17 -9.74
#